data_AF-A0A2A3XWG6-F1
#
_entry.id   AF-A0A2A3XWG6-F1
#
_cell.length_a   1.000
_cell.length_b   1.000
_cell.length_c   1.000
_cell.angle_alpha   90.00
_cell.angle_beta   90.00
_cell.angle_gamma   90.00
#
_symmetry.space_group_name_H-M   'P 1'
#
loop_
_entity.id
_entity.type
_entity.pdbx_description
1 polymer ?
#
loop_
_entity_poly.entity_id
_entity_poly.type
_entity_poly.pdbx_seq_one_letter_code
_entity_poly.pdbx_strand_id
1 'polypeptide(L)'
;MSETADQPPTETSELEQATRLPRRWMLPAAIGGVAGCLIGALAVAGMSNPGLFAGGPDFAQVADECEVSAEGFLVLDDGEALQLDSKGSDVWDSGTEDFAQIACVLAGLEVPGSVISKIDSTRALDGRQDDSWDGVAISWSYHPDSGVDILLEKER
;
A
#
# COMPACT_ATOMS: atom_id res chain seq x y z
N MET A 1 65.02 28.48 6.90
CA MET A 1 63.79 29.08 6.36
C MET A 1 62.68 28.21 6.89
N SER A 2 62.32 28.40 8.17
CA SER A 2 61.16 29.20 8.63
C SER A 2 59.86 28.48 8.26
N GLU A 3 59.20 27.84 9.25
CA GLU A 3 57.96 28.34 9.87
C GLU A 3 56.77 27.59 9.21
N THR A 4 55.73 27.06 9.85
CA THR A 4 55.15 27.17 11.18
C THR A 4 54.29 25.91 11.43
N ALA A 5 54.08 25.54 12.69
CA ALA A 5 53.05 24.58 13.09
C ALA A 5 51.69 25.28 13.11
N ASP A 6 50.62 24.68 12.56
CA ASP A 6 49.26 25.11 12.92
C ASP A 6 48.27 23.95 12.77
N GLN A 7 47.69 23.56 13.91
CA GLN A 7 46.58 22.61 14.00
C GLN A 7 45.29 23.32 13.59
N PRO A 8 44.39 22.70 12.80
CA PRO A 8 43.03 23.20 12.71
C PRO A 8 42.22 22.80 13.96
N PRO A 9 41.31 23.66 14.43
CA PRO A 9 40.61 23.51 15.70
C PRO A 9 39.44 22.50 15.65
N THR A 10 39.28 21.79 16.75
CA THR A 10 38.07 21.06 17.16
C THR A 10 36.98 22.07 17.52
N GLU A 11 35.85 22.07 16.80
CA GLU A 11 34.65 22.83 17.20
C GLU A 11 33.40 21.95 17.10
N THR A 12 33.25 21.11 18.12
CA THR A 12 31.95 20.81 18.72
C THR A 12 31.27 22.13 19.13
N SER A 13 30.46 22.72 18.25
CA SER A 13 29.79 24.01 18.52
C SER A 13 28.36 24.10 17.97
N GLU A 14 27.91 23.15 17.13
CA GLU A 14 26.57 23.23 16.51
C GLU A 14 25.43 22.61 17.33
N LEU A 15 25.71 22.00 18.49
CA LEU A 15 24.66 21.37 19.33
C LEU A 15 24.12 22.26 20.46
N GLU A 16 24.64 23.49 20.66
CA GLU A 16 24.30 24.31 21.85
C GLU A 16 23.66 25.69 21.57
N GLN A 17 23.05 25.92 20.41
CA GLN A 17 22.45 27.24 20.10
C GLN A 17 21.00 27.25 19.58
N ALA A 18 20.14 26.36 20.08
CA ALA A 18 18.70 26.46 19.84
C ALA A 18 17.85 26.43 21.13
N THR A 19 18.23 27.20 22.15
CA THR A 19 17.37 27.43 23.33
C THR A 19 17.50 28.86 23.84
N ARG A 20 16.92 29.82 23.12
CA ARG A 20 16.57 31.14 23.68
C ARG A 20 15.29 31.68 23.02
N LEU A 21 14.13 31.31 23.57
CA LEU A 21 12.87 32.02 23.29
C LEU A 21 12.79 33.26 24.18
N PRO A 22 12.67 34.49 23.63
CA PRO A 22 12.43 35.66 24.44
C PRO A 22 10.96 35.81 24.84
N ARG A 23 10.81 36.26 26.09
CA ARG A 23 9.64 36.26 26.95
C ARG A 23 8.85 37.57 26.80
N ARG A 24 7.57 37.43 26.44
CA ARG A 24 6.38 38.13 26.97
C ARG A 24 6.26 39.65 26.77
N TRP A 25 5.32 40.05 25.90
CA TRP A 25 4.52 41.27 26.07
C TRP A 25 3.05 40.96 25.71
N MET A 26 2.20 40.87 26.74
CA MET A 26 0.75 40.95 26.59
C MET A 26 0.36 42.42 26.53
N LEU A 27 -0.48 42.82 25.58
CA LEU A 27 -1.63 43.72 25.76
C LEU A 27 -2.54 43.61 24.51
N PRO A 28 -3.88 43.64 24.67
CA PRO A 28 -4.82 43.30 23.61
C PRO A 28 -5.20 44.52 22.76
N ALA A 29 -5.36 44.33 21.45
CA ALA A 29 -6.09 45.25 20.59
C ALA A 29 -7.11 44.44 19.79
N ALA A 30 -8.38 44.61 20.12
CA ALA A 30 -9.49 44.18 19.30
C ALA A 30 -9.59 45.10 18.07
N ILE A 31 -9.91 44.50 16.92
CA ILE A 31 -10.79 44.97 15.82
C ILE A 31 -10.27 44.42 14.49
N GLY A 32 -11.16 43.77 13.73
CA GLY A 32 -11.04 43.64 12.27
C GLY A 32 -10.90 42.20 11.81
N GLY A 33 -12.03 41.59 11.41
CA GLY A 33 -12.09 40.20 10.99
C GLY A 33 -11.36 39.91 9.68
N VAL A 34 -10.75 38.73 9.62
CA VAL A 34 -10.48 37.94 8.41
C VAL A 34 -10.57 36.48 8.83
N ALA A 35 -11.45 35.74 8.15
CA ALA A 35 -11.56 34.28 8.03
C ALA A 35 -10.79 33.43 9.06
N GLY A 36 -11.51 32.95 10.08
CA GLY A 36 -11.00 31.97 11.03
C GLY A 36 -10.95 30.55 10.43
N CYS A 37 -9.73 30.04 10.32
CA CYS A 37 -9.28 28.65 10.55
C CYS A 37 -10.18 27.50 10.08
N LEU A 38 -9.65 26.68 9.16
CA LEU A 38 -9.29 25.30 9.56
C LEU A 38 -7.90 24.95 9.03
N ILE A 39 -7.07 24.60 9.99
CA ILE A 39 -5.71 24.11 9.89
C ILE A 39 -5.74 22.77 9.16
N GLY A 40 -4.76 22.56 8.29
CA GLY A 40 -4.48 21.25 7.71
C GLY A 40 -4.31 20.20 8.80
N ALA A 41 -5.16 19.19 8.76
CA ALA A 41 -4.85 17.87 9.25
C ALA A 41 -4.83 16.97 8.02
N LEU A 42 -3.64 16.74 7.46
CA LEU A 42 -3.37 15.43 6.85
C LEU A 42 -3.40 14.45 8.03
N ALA A 43 -4.61 14.06 8.43
CA ALA A 43 -4.78 12.78 9.08
C ALA A 43 -4.44 11.78 7.98
N VAL A 44 -3.25 11.17 8.06
CA VAL A 44 -3.12 9.81 7.54
C VAL A 44 -4.15 9.04 8.37
N ALA A 45 -5.33 8.85 7.78
CA ALA A 45 -6.27 7.90 8.30
C ALA A 45 -5.59 6.55 8.15
N GLY A 46 -4.82 6.15 9.16
CA GLY A 46 -4.66 4.76 9.48
C GLY A 46 -6.05 4.26 9.80
N MET A 47 -6.78 3.86 8.75
CA MET A 47 -8.03 3.12 8.88
C MET A 47 -7.61 1.72 9.32
N SER A 48 -7.17 1.59 10.57
CA SER A 48 -7.36 0.34 11.29
C SER A 48 -8.86 0.22 11.44
N ASN A 49 -9.51 -0.36 10.42
CA ASN A 49 -10.89 -0.76 10.47
C ASN A 49 -10.90 -2.03 11.32
N PRO A 50 -11.38 -2.02 12.58
CA PRO A 50 -11.53 -3.26 13.35
C PRO A 50 -12.74 -4.06 12.83
N GLY A 51 -13.13 -3.82 11.58
CA GLY A 51 -14.26 -4.38 10.88
C GLY A 51 -13.85 -5.61 10.10
N LEU A 52 -13.34 -6.63 10.80
CA LEU A 52 -13.65 -8.01 10.45
C LEU A 52 -15.17 -8.17 10.64
N PHE A 53 -15.93 -7.61 9.71
CA PHE A 53 -17.38 -7.77 9.64
C PHE A 53 -17.66 -9.21 9.22
N ALA A 54 -18.77 -9.76 9.68
CA ALA A 54 -19.19 -11.16 9.50
C ALA A 54 -19.53 -11.55 8.04
N GLY A 55 -18.76 -11.10 7.06
CA GLY A 55 -19.00 -11.30 5.62
C GLY A 55 -17.78 -11.16 4.70
N GLY A 56 -16.55 -11.15 5.23
CA GLY A 56 -15.32 -11.06 4.43
C GLY A 56 -15.11 -9.70 3.73
N PRO A 57 -14.06 -9.56 2.90
CA PRO A 57 -13.83 -8.35 2.11
C PRO A 57 -14.90 -8.17 1.01
N ASP A 58 -15.20 -6.92 0.65
CA ASP A 58 -16.00 -6.62 -0.53
C ASP A 58 -15.10 -6.56 -1.76
N PHE A 59 -15.02 -7.67 -2.49
CA PHE A 59 -14.18 -7.79 -3.67
C PHE A 59 -14.53 -6.80 -4.78
N ALA A 60 -15.82 -6.48 -4.94
CA ALA A 60 -16.27 -5.56 -5.98
C ALA A 60 -15.88 -4.12 -5.63
N GLN A 61 -16.01 -3.74 -4.36
CA GLN A 61 -15.53 -2.44 -3.89
C GLN A 61 -14.03 -2.27 -4.10
N VAL A 62 -13.22 -3.25 -3.70
CA VAL A 62 -11.75 -3.15 -3.85
C VAL A 62 -11.34 -3.08 -5.33
N ALA A 63 -12.00 -3.85 -6.20
CA ALA A 63 -11.78 -3.77 -7.64
C ALA A 63 -12.10 -2.38 -8.21
N ASP A 64 -13.22 -1.76 -7.77
CA ASP A 64 -13.61 -0.41 -8.18
C ASP A 64 -12.63 0.66 -7.68
N GLU A 65 -12.20 0.57 -6.41
CA GLU A 65 -11.22 1.49 -5.81
C GLU A 65 -9.84 1.42 -6.48
N CYS A 66 -9.47 0.25 -6.99
CA CYS A 66 -8.25 0.03 -7.76
C CYS A 66 -8.38 0.37 -9.25
N GLU A 67 -9.54 0.88 -9.69
CA GLU A 67 -9.83 1.25 -11.08
C GLU A 67 -9.48 0.11 -12.06
N VAL A 68 -9.74 -1.14 -11.66
CA VAL A 68 -9.33 -2.31 -12.47
C VAL A 68 -10.07 -2.30 -13.81
N SER A 69 -9.36 -2.66 -14.87
CA SER A 69 -10.02 -2.85 -16.17
C SER A 69 -10.75 -4.19 -16.17
N ALA A 70 -11.76 -4.37 -17.02
CA ALA A 70 -12.45 -5.66 -17.13
C ALA A 70 -11.53 -6.78 -17.68
N GLU A 71 -10.41 -6.43 -18.32
CA GLU A 71 -9.45 -7.41 -18.82
C GLU A 71 -8.58 -7.91 -17.66
N GLY A 72 -8.63 -9.23 -17.41
CA GLY A 72 -7.89 -9.85 -16.32
C GLY A 72 -8.55 -9.77 -14.95
N PHE A 73 -9.78 -9.23 -14.83
CA PHE A 73 -10.47 -9.13 -13.54
C PHE A 73 -11.93 -9.57 -13.69
N LEU A 74 -12.34 -10.53 -12.86
CA LEU A 74 -13.70 -11.06 -12.88
C LEU A 74 -14.21 -11.22 -11.45
N VAL A 75 -15.23 -10.42 -11.11
CA VAL A 75 -16.03 -10.65 -9.89
C VAL A 75 -17.00 -11.80 -10.18
N LEU A 76 -16.95 -12.83 -9.34
CA LEU A 76 -17.69 -14.08 -9.49
C LEU A 76 -18.70 -14.25 -8.35
N ASP A 77 -19.64 -15.18 -8.55
CA ASP A 77 -20.57 -15.66 -7.52
C ASP A 77 -21.26 -14.54 -6.72
N ASP A 78 -21.79 -13.54 -7.42
CA ASP A 78 -22.46 -12.38 -6.82
C ASP A 78 -21.59 -11.59 -5.81
N GLY A 79 -20.27 -11.57 -6.00
CA GLY A 79 -19.32 -10.85 -5.16
C GLY A 79 -18.65 -11.70 -4.08
N GLU A 80 -18.83 -13.02 -4.12
CA GLU A 80 -18.24 -13.96 -3.16
C GLU A 80 -16.85 -14.45 -3.57
N ALA A 81 -16.43 -14.18 -4.81
CA ALA A 81 -15.12 -14.51 -5.33
C ALA A 81 -14.60 -13.47 -6.34
N LEU A 82 -13.28 -13.42 -6.49
CA LEU A 82 -12.59 -12.53 -7.43
C LEU A 82 -11.45 -13.28 -8.11
N GLN A 83 -11.47 -13.30 -9.44
CA GLN A 83 -10.37 -13.77 -10.25
C GLN A 83 -9.53 -12.60 -10.75
N LEU A 84 -8.21 -12.73 -10.61
CA LEU A 84 -7.19 -11.81 -11.13
C LEU A 84 -6.29 -12.60 -12.08
N ASP A 85 -6.10 -12.10 -13.29
CA ASP A 85 -5.37 -12.75 -14.36
C ASP A 85 -4.47 -11.73 -15.05
N SER A 86 -3.18 -12.02 -15.11
CA SER A 86 -2.21 -11.16 -15.79
C SER A 86 -1.82 -11.72 -17.14
N LYS A 87 -1.56 -10.85 -18.09
CA LYS A 87 -1.00 -11.20 -19.38
C LYS A 87 0.37 -11.89 -19.25
N GLY A 88 0.51 -13.07 -19.84
CA GLY A 88 1.78 -13.78 -20.09
C GLY A 88 2.39 -13.49 -21.47
N SER A 89 3.52 -14.14 -21.77
CA SER A 89 4.26 -13.92 -23.02
C SER A 89 3.66 -14.54 -24.28
N ASP A 90 2.68 -15.43 -24.18
CA ASP A 90 1.98 -15.95 -25.36
C ASP A 90 1.13 -14.83 -25.99
N VAL A 91 1.20 -14.68 -27.31
CA VAL A 91 0.46 -13.65 -28.05
C VAL A 91 -1.06 -13.85 -28.05
N TRP A 92 -1.53 -15.07 -27.73
CA TRP A 92 -2.95 -15.42 -27.68
C TRP A 92 -3.54 -15.42 -26.28
N ASP A 93 -2.69 -15.33 -25.28
CA ASP A 93 -3.11 -15.25 -23.90
C ASP A 93 -3.76 -13.88 -23.62
N SER A 94 -4.61 -13.80 -22.59
CA SER A 94 -5.34 -12.59 -22.20
C SER A 94 -4.95 -12.18 -20.78
N GLY A 95 -5.60 -11.15 -20.25
CA GLY A 95 -5.36 -10.70 -18.88
C GLY A 95 -4.72 -9.33 -18.85
N THR A 96 -4.62 -8.75 -17.66
CA THR A 96 -4.12 -7.38 -17.53
C THR A 96 -2.61 -7.32 -17.79
N GLU A 97 -2.17 -6.34 -18.59
CA GLU A 97 -0.75 -5.98 -18.68
C GLU A 97 -0.32 -5.06 -17.51
N ASP A 98 -1.29 -4.50 -16.78
CA ASP A 98 -1.04 -3.58 -15.68
C ASP A 98 -0.97 -4.32 -14.34
N PHE A 99 0.23 -4.82 -14.03
CA PHE A 99 0.51 -5.45 -12.74
C PHE A 99 0.27 -4.53 -11.54
N ALA A 100 0.21 -3.20 -11.71
CA ALA A 100 -0.10 -2.30 -10.60
C ALA A 100 -1.56 -2.45 -10.14
N GLN A 101 -2.48 -2.83 -11.03
CA GLN A 101 -3.87 -3.13 -10.67
C GLN A 101 -3.97 -4.37 -9.78
N ILE A 102 -3.25 -5.45 -10.13
CA ILE A 102 -3.17 -6.66 -9.30
C ILE A 102 -2.57 -6.32 -7.93
N ALA A 103 -1.45 -5.58 -7.91
CA ALA A 103 -0.82 -5.18 -6.66
C ALA A 103 -1.73 -4.30 -5.79
N CYS A 104 -2.52 -3.40 -6.40
CA CYS A 104 -3.52 -2.60 -5.69
C CYS A 104 -4.57 -3.49 -5.04
N VAL A 105 -5.15 -4.45 -5.78
CA VAL A 105 -6.18 -5.34 -5.24
C VAL A 105 -5.63 -6.19 -4.09
N LEU A 106 -4.47 -6.81 -4.25
CA LEU A 106 -3.85 -7.62 -3.19
C LEU A 106 -3.54 -6.79 -1.94
N ALA A 107 -3.13 -5.52 -2.10
CA ALA A 107 -2.94 -4.61 -0.99
C ALA A 107 -4.26 -4.19 -0.33
N GLY A 108 -5.30 -3.89 -1.12
CA GLY A 108 -6.64 -3.51 -0.65
C GLY A 108 -7.36 -4.64 0.10
N LEU A 109 -7.06 -5.91 -0.25
CA LEU A 109 -7.52 -7.10 0.47
C LEU A 109 -6.64 -7.49 1.65
N GLU A 110 -5.64 -6.66 1.98
CA GLU A 110 -4.72 -6.86 3.10
C GLU A 110 -4.05 -8.24 3.09
N VAL A 111 -3.71 -8.76 1.89
CA VAL A 111 -3.06 -10.06 1.74
C VAL A 111 -1.77 -10.10 2.57
N PRO A 112 -1.56 -11.10 3.45
CA PRO A 112 -0.39 -11.14 4.31
C PRO A 112 0.91 -11.16 3.51
N GLY A 113 1.93 -10.45 3.99
CA GLY A 113 3.23 -10.40 3.30
C GLY A 113 3.89 -11.77 3.08
N SER A 114 3.57 -12.77 3.92
CA SER A 114 3.99 -14.15 3.71
C SER A 114 3.32 -14.79 2.50
N VAL A 115 2.04 -14.49 2.26
CA VAL A 115 1.28 -14.96 1.09
C VAL A 115 1.83 -14.29 -0.18
N ILE A 116 2.05 -12.97 -0.14
CA ILE A 116 2.70 -12.24 -1.25
C ILE A 116 4.07 -12.85 -1.58
N SER A 117 4.90 -13.13 -0.57
CA SER A 117 6.21 -13.75 -0.77
C SER A 117 6.11 -15.15 -1.40
N LYS A 118 5.05 -15.91 -1.13
CA LYS A 118 4.80 -17.21 -1.78
C LYS A 118 4.39 -17.02 -3.23
N ILE A 119 3.49 -16.07 -3.53
CA ILE A 119 3.09 -15.71 -4.90
C ILE A 119 4.33 -15.33 -5.72
N ASP A 120 5.14 -14.39 -5.24
CA ASP A 120 6.34 -13.89 -5.94
C ASP A 120 7.40 -14.98 -6.19
N SER A 121 7.45 -16.01 -5.35
CA SER A 121 8.41 -17.12 -5.48
C SER A 121 7.86 -18.35 -6.21
N THR A 122 6.59 -18.32 -6.62
CA THR A 122 5.95 -19.43 -7.31
C THR A 122 6.45 -19.56 -8.73
N ARG A 123 6.85 -20.78 -9.12
CA ARG A 123 7.32 -21.10 -10.47
C ARG A 123 6.28 -21.94 -11.19
N ALA A 124 6.39 -21.97 -12.52
CA ALA A 124 5.53 -22.78 -13.39
C ALA A 124 5.40 -24.26 -12.98
N LEU A 125 6.49 -24.85 -12.48
CA LEU A 125 6.52 -26.27 -12.10
C LEU A 125 5.90 -26.55 -10.73
N ASP A 126 5.64 -25.53 -9.93
CA ASP A 126 5.06 -25.70 -8.60
C ASP A 126 3.55 -26.00 -8.69
N GLY A 127 2.91 -25.62 -9.81
CA GLY A 127 1.48 -25.82 -10.04
C GLY A 127 0.61 -24.83 -9.26
N ARG A 128 -0.67 -25.15 -9.08
CA ARG A 128 -1.60 -24.35 -8.27
C ARG A 128 -1.21 -24.45 -6.80
N GLN A 129 -0.95 -23.30 -6.18
CA GLN A 129 -0.73 -23.13 -4.75
C GLN A 129 -1.99 -22.56 -4.09
N ASP A 130 -2.06 -22.63 -2.77
CA ASP A 130 -3.15 -22.11 -1.96
C ASP A 130 -2.67 -21.59 -0.59
N ASP A 131 -3.45 -20.67 0.00
CA ASP A 131 -3.31 -20.19 1.37
C ASP A 131 -4.65 -19.60 1.86
N SER A 132 -4.75 -19.28 3.15
CA SER A 132 -5.90 -18.53 3.68
C SER A 132 -5.56 -17.66 4.88
N TRP A 133 -6.32 -16.58 5.05
CA TRP A 133 -6.23 -15.66 6.19
C TRP A 133 -7.57 -14.96 6.40
N ASP A 134 -7.93 -14.68 7.65
CA ASP A 134 -9.04 -13.78 7.99
C ASP A 134 -10.38 -14.06 7.27
N GLY A 135 -10.67 -15.34 7.01
CA GLY A 135 -11.87 -15.76 6.30
C GLY A 135 -11.82 -15.56 4.78
N VAL A 136 -10.63 -15.45 4.20
CA VAL A 136 -10.36 -15.38 2.76
C VAL A 136 -9.45 -16.54 2.38
N ALA A 137 -9.84 -17.31 1.38
CA ALA A 137 -8.99 -18.27 0.72
C ALA A 137 -8.42 -17.65 -0.56
N ILE A 138 -7.17 -17.96 -0.87
CA ILE A 138 -6.53 -17.62 -2.15
C ILE A 138 -5.98 -18.90 -2.76
N SER A 139 -6.08 -19.03 -4.08
CA SER A 139 -5.31 -20.00 -4.84
C SER A 139 -4.67 -19.30 -6.03
N TRP A 140 -3.44 -19.68 -6.37
CA TRP A 140 -2.74 -19.04 -7.48
C TRP A 140 -1.82 -20.00 -8.23
N SER A 141 -1.63 -19.73 -9.52
CA SER A 141 -0.62 -20.38 -10.35
C SER A 141 0.10 -19.33 -11.19
N TYR A 142 1.32 -19.64 -11.60
CA TYR A 142 2.09 -18.80 -12.51
C TYR A 142 2.62 -19.63 -13.66
N HIS A 143 2.62 -19.09 -14.87
CA HIS A 143 3.41 -19.59 -16.00
C HIS A 143 3.92 -18.40 -16.82
N PRO A 144 5.17 -18.41 -17.34
CA PRO A 144 5.66 -17.32 -18.19
C PRO A 144 4.74 -17.01 -19.38
N ASP A 145 4.20 -18.04 -20.03
CA ASP A 145 3.34 -17.89 -21.21
C ASP A 145 1.92 -17.36 -20.91
N SER A 146 1.37 -17.64 -19.73
CA SER A 146 0.00 -17.28 -19.36
C SER A 146 -0.11 -16.39 -18.11
N GLY A 147 1.02 -15.82 -17.66
CA GLY A 147 1.07 -14.95 -16.49
C GLY A 147 0.68 -15.62 -15.17
N VAL A 148 0.22 -14.81 -14.22
CA VAL A 148 -0.35 -15.25 -12.94
C VAL A 148 -1.88 -15.33 -13.06
N ASP A 149 -2.44 -16.41 -12.53
CA ASP A 149 -3.89 -16.59 -12.33
C ASP A 149 -4.13 -16.77 -10.83
N ILE A 150 -4.93 -15.88 -10.25
CA ILE A 150 -5.26 -15.81 -8.82
C ILE A 150 -6.77 -15.90 -8.68
N LEU A 151 -7.23 -16.76 -7.78
CA LEU A 151 -8.63 -16.82 -7.34
C LEU A 151 -8.68 -16.54 -5.84
N LEU A 152 -9.49 -15.54 -5.46
CA LEU A 152 -9.81 -15.19 -4.08
C LEU A 152 -11.27 -15.56 -3.80
N GLU A 153 -11.53 -16.14 -2.63
CA GLU A 153 -12.85 -16.61 -2.21
C GLU A 153 -13.08 -16.27 -0.74
N LYS A 154 -14.32 -15.95 -0.36
CA LYS A 154 -14.70 -15.87 1.06
C LYS A 154 -14.83 -17.29 1.64
N GLU A 155 -14.19 -17.56 2.76
CA GLU A 155 -14.39 -18.80 3.51
C GLU A 155 -15.77 -18.76 4.22
N ARG A 156 -16.59 -19.78 3.98
CA ARG A 156 -17.94 -19.91 4.57
C ARG A 156 -17.96 -20.63 5.92
#